data_AF-A0A6L4BBV8-F1
#
_entry.id   AF-A0A6L4BBV8-F1
#
_cell.length_a   1.000
_cell.length_b   1.000
_cell.length_c   1.000
_cell.angle_alpha   90.00
_cell.angle_beta   90.00
_cell.angle_gamma   90.00
#
_symmetry.space_group_name_H-M   'P 1'
#
loop_
_entity.id
_entity.type
_entity.pdbx_description
1 polymer ?
#
loop_
_entity_poly.entity_id
_entity_poly.type
_entity_poly.pdbx_seq_one_letter_code
_entity_poly.pdbx_strand_id
1 'polypeptide(L)'
;MWFHAVKLQSGLPSAYAIEMALDGELVRKRESDVARPRKWDTYEKGSKVPRDKPGTRNVIDQAEARFPGTAVWFRSPIWRMLKRERLDRRAIEAEMRALSPQVRALLFEAELRGTERELRFKAFEGDDEQKLWEMCNFEALVTTLLLVAQSEEIASKELHEQALQLYLDLQAGLMKTVELAPFYPELFSLIDLRFKHWGYLASNQRIEIVIFWQGYQEALAKRARDAAAAAHEALVTPDGFLTDGDPS
;
A
#
# COMPACT_ATOMS: atom_id res chain seq x y z
N MET A 1 4.15 -4.93 2.55
CA MET A 1 3.57 -3.72 3.19
C MET A 1 2.83 -4.02 4.49
N TRP A 2 1.64 -4.64 4.51
CA TRP A 2 0.90 -4.86 5.79
C TRP A 2 1.73 -5.52 6.90
N PHE A 3 2.41 -6.64 6.60
CA PHE A 3 3.26 -7.31 7.61
C PHE A 3 4.37 -6.39 8.14
N HIS A 4 4.95 -5.53 7.29
CA HIS A 4 5.94 -4.55 7.73
C HIS A 4 5.35 -3.53 8.70
N ALA A 5 4.14 -3.04 8.43
CA ALA A 5 3.44 -2.17 9.37
C ALA A 5 3.15 -2.88 10.70
N VAL A 6 2.76 -4.16 10.68
CA VAL A 6 2.62 -4.97 11.90
C VAL A 6 3.94 -5.07 12.67
N LYS A 7 5.06 -5.29 11.98
CA LYS A 7 6.39 -5.37 12.58
C LYS A 7 6.80 -4.05 13.25
N LEU A 8 6.59 -2.93 12.56
CA LEU A 8 6.88 -1.59 13.11
C LEU A 8 6.01 -1.28 14.33
N GLN A 9 4.70 -1.49 14.23
CA GLN A 9 3.76 -1.15 15.31
C GLN A 9 3.91 -2.05 16.54
N SER A 10 4.25 -3.32 16.34
CA SER A 10 4.47 -4.25 17.45
C SER A 10 5.83 -4.08 18.13
N GLY A 11 6.81 -3.48 17.46
CA GLY A 11 8.21 -3.44 17.93
C GLY A 11 8.88 -4.82 17.98
N LEU A 12 8.24 -5.86 17.43
CA LEU A 12 8.74 -7.22 17.51
C LEU A 12 9.72 -7.51 16.36
N PRO A 13 10.84 -8.19 16.62
CA PRO A 13 11.94 -8.28 15.66
C PRO A 13 11.70 -9.25 14.50
N SER A 14 10.74 -10.18 14.61
CA SER A 14 10.55 -11.27 13.66
C SER A 14 9.12 -11.78 13.58
N ALA A 15 8.79 -12.45 12.47
CA ALA A 15 7.55 -13.23 12.34
C ALA A 15 7.35 -14.23 13.48
N TYR A 16 8.44 -14.80 14.01
CA TYR A 16 8.38 -15.69 15.16
C TYR A 16 7.85 -15.00 16.41
N ALA A 17 8.40 -13.83 16.73
CA ALA A 17 7.95 -13.07 17.89
C ALA A 17 6.48 -12.62 17.75
N ILE A 18 6.07 -12.22 16.55
CA ILE A 18 4.67 -11.86 16.25
C ILE A 18 3.74 -13.08 16.41
N GLU A 19 4.13 -14.24 15.87
CA GLU A 19 3.34 -15.47 16.02
C GLU A 19 3.23 -15.91 17.49
N MET A 20 4.29 -15.76 18.28
CA MET A 20 4.22 -16.03 19.72
C MET A 20 3.28 -15.06 20.45
N ALA A 21 3.26 -13.79 20.05
CA ALA A 21 2.43 -12.77 20.68
C ALA A 21 0.93 -12.91 20.36
N LEU A 22 0.59 -13.44 19.18
CA LEU A 22 -0.79 -13.53 18.69
C LEU A 22 -1.37 -14.95 18.74
N ASP A 23 -0.53 -15.97 18.55
CA ASP A 23 -0.92 -17.37 18.43
C ASP A 23 -0.14 -18.28 19.40
N GLY A 24 0.43 -17.71 20.48
CA GLY A 24 1.30 -18.45 21.41
C GLY A 24 0.67 -19.72 22.00
N GLU A 25 -0.65 -19.76 22.18
CA GLU A 25 -1.40 -20.94 22.63
C GLU A 25 -1.34 -22.12 21.64
N LEU A 26 -1.11 -21.84 20.36
CA LEU A 26 -0.99 -22.85 19.31
C LEU A 26 0.45 -23.39 19.17
N VAL A 27 1.41 -22.78 19.86
CA VAL A 27 2.82 -23.18 19.82
C VAL A 27 3.07 -24.29 20.84
N ARG A 28 3.36 -25.50 20.36
CA ARG A 28 3.63 -26.67 21.20
C ARG A 28 5.12 -26.93 21.27
N LYS A 29 5.69 -26.83 22.47
CA LYS A 29 7.05 -27.29 22.75
C LYS A 29 7.05 -28.82 22.83
N ARG A 30 7.90 -29.47 22.02
CA ARG A 30 8.24 -30.90 22.12
C ARG A 30 9.68 -31.01 22.61
N GLU A 31 10.08 -32.17 23.11
CA GLU A 31 11.40 -32.41 23.70
C GLU A 31 12.58 -32.05 22.77
N SER A 32 12.38 -32.09 21.45
CA SER A 32 13.43 -31.80 20.45
C SER A 32 13.06 -30.71 19.43
N ASP A 33 11.83 -30.19 19.42
CA ASP A 33 11.40 -29.21 18.41
C ASP A 33 10.20 -28.36 18.89
N VAL A 34 10.01 -27.21 18.25
CA VAL A 34 8.86 -26.33 18.43
C VAL A 34 7.90 -26.49 17.25
N ALA A 35 6.80 -27.22 17.47
CA ALA A 35 5.73 -27.33 16.49
C ALA A 35 4.90 -26.05 16.49
N ARG A 36 5.00 -25.26 15.42
CA ARG A 36 4.25 -24.01 15.23
C ARG A 36 3.67 -23.89 13.81
N PRO A 37 2.59 -23.11 13.60
CA PRO A 37 1.94 -22.97 12.30
C PRO A 37 2.80 -22.32 11.21
N ARG A 38 3.78 -21.45 11.56
CA ARG A 38 4.67 -20.73 10.63
C ARG A 38 3.94 -19.85 9.63
N LYS A 39 2.70 -19.47 9.93
CA LYS A 39 1.87 -18.66 9.00
C LYS A 39 2.45 -17.25 8.85
N TRP A 40 2.98 -16.68 9.93
CA TRP A 40 3.59 -15.35 9.91
C TRP A 40 4.90 -15.31 9.11
N ASP A 41 5.65 -16.42 9.05
CA ASP A 41 6.84 -16.52 8.18
C ASP A 41 6.46 -16.40 6.70
N THR A 42 5.31 -16.98 6.31
CA THR A 42 4.82 -16.86 4.93
C THR A 42 4.33 -15.46 4.59
N TYR A 43 3.85 -14.71 5.59
CA TYR A 43 3.47 -13.30 5.42
C TYR A 43 4.70 -12.39 5.34
N GLU A 44 5.72 -12.63 6.16
CA GLU A 44 6.99 -11.89 6.12
C GLU A 44 7.68 -12.04 4.76
N LYS A 45 7.71 -13.27 4.23
CA LYS A 45 8.26 -13.57 2.90
C LYS A 45 7.37 -13.13 1.74
N GLY A 46 6.14 -12.70 2.00
CA GLY A 46 5.16 -12.35 0.97
C GLY A 46 4.66 -13.52 0.13
N SER A 47 4.93 -14.78 0.52
CA SER A 47 4.51 -15.96 -0.25
C SER A 47 3.03 -16.32 -0.05
N LYS A 48 2.40 -15.77 0.99
CA LYS A 48 0.95 -15.85 1.21
C LYS A 48 0.39 -14.50 1.63
N VAL A 49 -0.84 -14.22 1.20
CA VAL A 49 -1.63 -13.07 1.66
C VAL A 49 -2.69 -13.58 2.65
N PRO A 50 -2.85 -12.93 3.81
CA PRO A 50 -3.96 -13.19 4.72
C PRO A 50 -5.33 -13.22 4.04
N ARG A 51 -6.23 -14.08 4.54
CA ARG A 51 -7.64 -14.06 4.15
C ARG A 51 -8.39 -13.12 5.09
N ASP A 52 -8.98 -12.06 4.54
CA ASP A 52 -9.87 -11.17 5.30
C ASP A 52 -11.29 -11.75 5.34
N LYS A 53 -11.48 -12.71 6.26
CA LYS A 53 -12.78 -13.31 6.51
C LYS A 53 -13.14 -13.09 7.99
N PRO A 54 -14.32 -12.54 8.29
CA PRO A 54 -14.75 -12.35 9.67
C PRO A 54 -14.69 -13.66 10.47
N GLY A 55 -14.19 -13.58 11.70
CA GLY A 55 -14.14 -14.70 12.62
C GLY A 55 -12.92 -14.66 13.54
N THR A 56 -12.92 -15.54 14.53
CA THR A 56 -11.88 -15.62 15.58
C THR A 56 -10.47 -15.89 15.06
N ARG A 57 -10.34 -16.36 13.81
CA ARG A 57 -9.08 -16.64 13.12
C ARG A 57 -8.68 -15.59 12.09
N ASN A 58 -9.36 -14.45 12.02
CA ASN A 58 -8.93 -13.36 11.16
C ASN A 58 -7.64 -12.75 11.71
N VAL A 59 -6.52 -13.03 11.04
CA VAL A 59 -5.20 -12.55 11.47
C VAL A 59 -5.05 -11.04 11.38
N ILE A 60 -5.84 -10.38 10.53
CA ILE A 60 -5.84 -8.92 10.40
C ILE A 60 -6.50 -8.31 11.64
N ASP A 61 -7.65 -8.84 12.06
CA ASP A 61 -8.35 -8.37 13.26
C ASP A 61 -7.56 -8.72 14.54
N GLN A 62 -6.89 -9.87 14.58
CA GLN A 62 -6.00 -10.23 15.69
C GLN A 62 -4.81 -9.26 15.80
N ALA A 63 -4.18 -8.93 14.66
CA ALA A 63 -3.10 -7.96 14.63
C ALA A 63 -3.58 -6.57 15.07
N GLU A 64 -4.73 -6.12 14.57
CA GLU A 64 -5.30 -4.82 14.94
C GLU A 64 -5.67 -4.74 16.43
N ALA A 65 -6.28 -5.77 16.97
CA ALA A 65 -6.66 -5.80 18.38
C ALA A 65 -5.45 -5.73 19.33
N ARG A 66 -4.30 -6.28 18.91
CA ARG A 66 -3.07 -6.27 19.72
C ARG A 66 -2.16 -5.09 19.42
N PHE A 67 -2.13 -4.66 18.17
CA PHE A 67 -1.28 -3.61 17.60
C PHE A 67 -2.17 -2.68 16.77
N PRO A 68 -2.85 -1.71 17.41
CA PRO A 68 -3.80 -0.83 16.72
C PRO A 68 -3.16 -0.02 15.60
N GLY A 69 -3.92 0.20 14.52
CA GLY A 69 -3.48 0.93 13.33
C GLY A 69 -2.81 0.05 12.26
N THR A 70 -2.85 -1.28 12.39
CA THR A 70 -2.26 -2.20 11.40
C THR A 70 -3.26 -2.61 10.33
N ALA A 71 -4.56 -2.68 10.63
CA ALA A 71 -5.60 -3.07 9.68
C ALA A 71 -5.73 -2.10 8.49
N VAL A 72 -5.51 -0.80 8.70
CA VAL A 72 -5.61 0.22 7.65
C VAL A 72 -4.66 -0.06 6.48
N TRP A 73 -3.49 -0.65 6.75
CA TRP A 73 -2.52 -1.03 5.72
C TRP A 73 -2.99 -2.20 4.87
N PHE A 74 -3.82 -3.09 5.42
CA PHE A 74 -4.36 -4.25 4.68
C PHE A 74 -5.65 -3.90 3.96
N ARG A 75 -6.55 -3.19 4.63
CA ARG A 75 -7.90 -2.88 4.16
C ARG A 75 -7.98 -1.60 3.34
N SER A 76 -6.85 -0.93 3.08
CA SER A 76 -6.82 0.29 2.30
C SER A 76 -7.42 0.11 0.90
N PRO A 77 -8.28 1.04 0.44
CA PRO A 77 -8.87 0.98 -0.90
C PRO A 77 -7.85 1.08 -2.03
N ILE A 78 -6.63 1.56 -1.74
CA ILE A 78 -5.55 1.66 -2.73
C ILE A 78 -5.28 0.32 -3.43
N TRP A 79 -5.37 -0.80 -2.71
CA TRP A 79 -5.09 -2.12 -3.29
C TRP A 79 -6.10 -2.52 -4.36
N ARG A 80 -7.37 -2.13 -4.19
CA ARG A 80 -8.43 -2.36 -5.17
C ARG A 80 -8.24 -1.44 -6.37
N MET A 81 -7.94 -0.17 -6.13
CA MET A 81 -7.68 0.81 -7.18
C MET A 81 -6.48 0.41 -8.06
N LEU A 82 -5.37 -0.05 -7.45
CA LEU A 82 -4.18 -0.52 -8.16
C LEU A 82 -4.43 -1.80 -8.97
N LYS A 83 -5.34 -2.66 -8.52
CA LYS A 83 -5.83 -3.82 -9.29
C LYS A 83 -6.79 -3.45 -10.41
N ARG A 84 -7.06 -2.15 -10.61
CA ARG A 84 -8.02 -1.63 -11.60
C ARG A 84 -9.45 -2.13 -11.35
N GLU A 85 -9.79 -2.43 -10.10
CA GLU A 85 -11.19 -2.62 -9.72
C GLU A 85 -11.94 -1.31 -9.91
N ARG A 86 -13.12 -1.37 -10.55
CA ARG A 86 -13.96 -0.20 -10.73
C ARG A 86 -14.65 0.14 -9.41
N LEU A 87 -14.34 1.31 -8.87
CA LEU A 87 -15.09 1.90 -7.77
C LEU A 87 -16.05 2.92 -8.37
N ASP A 88 -17.35 2.74 -8.15
CA ASP A 88 -18.31 3.78 -8.50
C ASP A 88 -18.23 4.94 -7.50
N ARG A 89 -18.87 6.05 -7.84
CA ARG A 89 -18.96 7.22 -6.96
C ARG A 89 -19.34 6.86 -5.52
N ARG A 90 -20.37 6.04 -5.31
CA ARG A 90 -20.85 5.71 -3.96
C ARG A 90 -19.80 4.92 -3.17
N ALA A 91 -19.08 4.01 -3.81
CA ALA A 91 -18.00 3.26 -3.19
C ALA A 91 -16.85 4.20 -2.81
N ILE A 92 -16.42 5.09 -3.70
CA ILE A 92 -15.35 6.07 -3.43
C ILE A 92 -15.74 6.96 -2.23
N GLU A 93 -16.96 7.48 -2.23
CA GLU A 93 -17.45 8.31 -1.13
C GLU A 93 -17.50 7.55 0.21
N ALA A 94 -17.90 6.27 0.19
CA ALA A 94 -17.90 5.41 1.38
C ALA A 94 -16.48 5.18 1.93
N GLU A 95 -15.50 4.95 1.06
CA GLU A 95 -14.09 4.83 1.45
C GLU A 95 -13.57 6.14 2.06
N MET A 96 -13.87 7.29 1.44
CA MET A 96 -13.50 8.61 1.99
C MET A 96 -14.15 8.89 3.36
N ARG A 97 -15.37 8.41 3.60
CA ARG A 97 -16.06 8.52 4.91
C ARG A 97 -15.47 7.59 5.98
N ALA A 98 -14.78 6.53 5.59
CA ALA A 98 -14.13 5.59 6.50
C ALA A 98 -12.74 6.06 6.95
N LEU A 99 -12.19 7.11 6.33
CA LEU A 99 -10.91 7.71 6.70
C LEU A 99 -10.97 8.36 8.10
N SER A 100 -9.82 8.70 8.64
CA SER A 100 -9.67 9.32 9.95
C SER A 100 -10.46 10.63 10.07
N PRO A 101 -10.85 11.01 11.30
CA PRO A 101 -11.55 12.28 11.54
C PRO A 101 -10.82 13.50 10.96
N GLN A 102 -9.48 13.50 11.00
CA GLN A 102 -8.66 14.58 10.48
C GLN A 102 -8.84 14.73 8.97
N VAL A 103 -8.73 13.64 8.22
CA VAL A 103 -8.93 13.69 6.75
C VAL A 103 -10.37 14.03 6.41
N ARG A 104 -11.35 13.45 7.11
CA ARG A 104 -12.77 13.74 6.83
C ARG A 104 -13.11 15.22 7.00
N ALA A 105 -12.49 15.90 7.96
CA ALA A 105 -12.66 17.34 8.12
C ALA A 105 -12.13 18.16 6.93
N LEU A 106 -11.23 17.59 6.12
CA LEU A 106 -10.72 18.22 4.88
C LEU A 106 -11.63 17.95 3.67
N LEU A 107 -12.39 16.86 3.68
CA LEU A 107 -13.19 16.44 2.52
C LEU A 107 -14.67 16.83 2.62
N PHE A 108 -15.17 16.97 3.84
CA PHE A 108 -16.59 17.16 4.11
C PHE A 108 -16.89 18.49 4.79
N GLU A 109 -18.10 18.98 4.55
CA GLU A 109 -18.68 20.08 5.30
C GLU A 109 -18.73 19.77 6.80
N ALA A 110 -18.63 20.80 7.65
CA ALA A 110 -18.61 20.61 9.11
C ALA A 110 -19.98 20.23 9.69
N GLU A 111 -21.07 20.65 9.05
CA GLU A 111 -22.43 20.48 9.57
C GLU A 111 -23.39 19.92 8.51
N LEU A 112 -24.37 19.14 8.97
CA LEU A 112 -25.50 18.68 8.17
C LEU A 112 -26.45 19.84 7.90
N ARG A 113 -27.03 19.91 6.69
CA ARG A 113 -28.05 20.91 6.38
C ARG A 113 -29.45 20.32 6.45
N GLY A 114 -30.32 20.96 7.23
CA GLY A 114 -31.75 20.64 7.29
C GLY A 114 -32.02 19.18 7.68
N THR A 115 -32.52 18.39 6.73
CA THR A 115 -32.88 16.97 6.93
C THR A 115 -31.84 15.98 6.37
N GLU A 116 -30.66 16.46 5.98
CA GLU A 116 -29.58 15.60 5.49
C GLU A 116 -29.10 14.62 6.57
N ARG A 117 -28.79 13.39 6.16
CA ARG A 117 -28.30 12.33 7.06
C ARG A 117 -26.78 12.14 7.00
N GLU A 118 -26.13 12.76 6.02
CA GLU A 118 -24.69 12.63 5.79
C GLU A 118 -24.07 13.97 5.40
N LEU A 119 -22.83 14.21 5.84
CA LEU A 119 -22.09 15.43 5.51
C LEU A 119 -21.78 15.45 4.01
N ARG A 120 -22.02 16.60 3.37
CA ARG A 120 -21.74 16.77 1.95
C ARG A 120 -20.25 16.95 1.71
N PHE A 121 -19.79 16.55 0.53
CA PHE A 121 -18.46 16.93 0.06
C PHE A 121 -18.41 18.44 -0.11
N LYS A 122 -17.32 19.04 0.37
CA LYS A 122 -16.97 20.41 0.00
C LYS A 122 -16.03 20.41 -1.19
N ALA A 123 -15.84 21.59 -1.79
CA ALA A 123 -14.78 21.77 -2.78
C ALA A 123 -13.43 21.49 -2.11
N PHE A 124 -12.55 20.78 -2.81
CA PHE A 124 -11.20 20.52 -2.34
C PHE A 124 -10.32 21.71 -2.74
N GLU A 125 -9.94 22.53 -1.76
CA GLU A 125 -9.25 23.81 -1.99
C GLU A 125 -7.77 23.72 -1.59
N GLY A 126 -6.99 24.75 -1.94
CA GLY A 126 -5.54 24.79 -1.67
C GLY A 126 -5.18 24.67 -0.19
N ASP A 127 -6.02 25.18 0.72
CA ASP A 127 -5.81 25.00 2.17
C ASP A 127 -5.97 23.55 2.62
N ASP A 128 -6.84 22.78 1.96
CA ASP A 128 -7.03 21.35 2.25
C ASP A 128 -5.90 20.51 1.67
N GLU A 129 -5.41 20.89 0.49
CA GLU A 129 -4.22 20.33 -0.15
C GLU A 129 -2.98 20.52 0.72
N GLN A 130 -2.74 21.73 1.22
CA GLN A 130 -1.62 22.03 2.12
C GLN A 130 -1.66 21.16 3.38
N LYS A 131 -2.84 20.97 3.98
CA LYS A 131 -2.99 20.12 5.17
C LYS A 131 -2.72 18.65 4.87
N LEU A 132 -3.19 18.12 3.73
CA LEU A 132 -2.86 16.76 3.31
C LEU A 132 -1.37 16.60 3.04
N TRP A 133 -0.74 17.61 2.42
CA TRP A 133 0.70 17.63 2.19
C TRP A 133 1.47 17.61 3.51
N GLU A 134 1.08 18.41 4.50
CA GLU A 134 1.69 18.43 5.84
C GLU A 134 1.55 17.10 6.59
N MET A 135 0.42 16.41 6.43
CA MET A 135 0.22 15.08 7.02
C MET A 135 1.23 14.06 6.51
N CYS A 136 1.60 14.16 5.23
CA CYS A 136 2.63 13.37 4.53
C CYS A 136 2.74 11.90 4.97
N ASN A 137 1.61 11.21 5.08
CA ASN A 137 1.54 9.84 5.57
C ASN A 137 0.76 8.94 4.60
N PHE A 138 0.66 7.66 4.93
CA PHE A 138 -0.03 6.69 4.08
C PHE A 138 -1.52 7.05 3.86
N GLU A 139 -2.20 7.62 4.85
CA GLU A 139 -3.60 8.02 4.69
C GLU A 139 -3.73 9.23 3.76
N ALA A 140 -2.80 10.20 3.82
CA ALA A 140 -2.74 11.30 2.87
C ALA A 140 -2.58 10.77 1.43
N LEU A 141 -1.65 9.84 1.20
CA LEU A 141 -1.50 9.17 -0.11
C LEU A 141 -2.81 8.51 -0.58
N VAL A 142 -3.45 7.73 0.28
CA VAL A 142 -4.71 7.04 -0.04
C VAL A 142 -5.80 8.04 -0.39
N THR A 143 -5.90 9.13 0.38
CA THR A 143 -6.87 10.21 0.17
C THR A 143 -6.67 10.86 -1.18
N THR A 144 -5.44 11.23 -1.50
CA THR A 144 -5.08 11.83 -2.79
C THR A 144 -5.49 10.93 -3.95
N LEU A 145 -5.23 9.62 -3.87
CA LEU A 145 -5.62 8.68 -4.93
C LEU A 145 -7.13 8.44 -5.03
N LEU A 146 -7.85 8.52 -3.91
CA LEU A 146 -9.32 8.52 -3.91
C LEU A 146 -9.87 9.79 -4.59
N LEU A 147 -9.22 10.95 -4.42
CA LEU A 147 -9.59 12.19 -5.12
C LEU A 147 -9.35 12.06 -6.63
N VAL A 148 -8.26 11.43 -7.06
CA VAL A 148 -8.04 11.11 -8.49
C VAL A 148 -9.12 10.16 -9.01
N ALA A 149 -9.47 9.11 -8.27
CA ALA A 149 -10.55 8.19 -8.67
C ALA A 149 -11.91 8.91 -8.74
N GLN A 150 -12.20 9.81 -7.79
CA GLN A 150 -13.41 10.61 -7.79
C GLN A 150 -13.46 11.52 -9.03
N SER A 151 -12.34 12.15 -9.37
CA SER A 151 -12.26 13.04 -10.54
C SER A 151 -12.46 12.29 -11.86
N GLU A 152 -12.00 11.03 -11.95
CA GLU A 152 -12.29 10.11 -13.06
C GLU A 152 -13.80 9.87 -13.20
N GLU A 153 -14.50 9.59 -12.09
CA GLU A 153 -15.94 9.27 -12.09
C GLU A 153 -16.84 10.50 -12.36
N ILE A 154 -16.44 11.71 -11.95
CA ILE A 154 -17.19 12.95 -12.22
C ILE A 154 -16.68 13.74 -13.44
N ALA A 155 -15.66 13.21 -14.13
CA ALA A 155 -14.97 13.86 -15.24
C ALA A 155 -14.46 15.29 -14.93
N SER A 156 -14.04 15.55 -13.68
CA SER A 156 -13.46 16.85 -13.29
C SER A 156 -11.98 16.88 -13.63
N LYS A 157 -11.62 17.73 -14.60
CA LYS A 157 -10.22 17.93 -14.99
C LYS A 157 -9.42 18.58 -13.88
N GLU A 158 -9.99 19.62 -13.27
CA GLU A 158 -9.33 20.44 -12.27
C GLU A 158 -8.95 19.60 -11.04
N LEU A 159 -9.90 18.80 -10.53
CA LEU A 159 -9.63 17.89 -9.41
C LEU A 159 -8.61 16.80 -9.78
N HIS A 160 -8.64 16.32 -11.02
CA HIS A 160 -7.69 15.31 -11.50
C HIS A 160 -6.26 15.83 -11.51
N GLU A 161 -6.05 17.03 -12.09
CA GLU A 161 -4.74 17.68 -12.15
C GLU A 161 -4.25 18.03 -10.75
N GLN A 162 -5.10 18.60 -9.90
CA GLN A 162 -4.76 18.96 -8.53
C GLN A 162 -4.38 17.74 -7.68
N ALA A 163 -5.19 16.67 -7.70
CA ALA A 163 -4.91 15.47 -6.91
C ALA A 163 -3.64 14.74 -7.40
N LEU A 164 -3.40 14.66 -8.72
CA LEU A 164 -2.16 14.08 -9.23
C LEU A 164 -0.93 14.93 -8.90
N GLN A 165 -1.05 16.25 -8.91
CA GLN A 165 0.03 17.15 -8.49
C GLN A 165 0.36 16.95 -7.01
N LEU A 166 -0.65 16.94 -6.14
CA LEU A 166 -0.47 16.62 -4.72
C LEU A 166 0.21 15.25 -4.51
N TYR A 167 -0.14 14.24 -5.31
CA TYR A 167 0.53 12.94 -5.25
C TYR A 167 2.02 13.07 -5.54
N LEU A 168 2.42 13.82 -6.57
CA LEU A 168 3.83 14.07 -6.89
C LEU A 168 4.54 14.80 -5.74
N ASP A 169 3.90 15.82 -5.16
CA ASP A 169 4.48 16.63 -4.08
C ASP A 169 4.65 15.84 -2.77
N LEU A 170 3.78 14.85 -2.53
CA LEU A 170 3.88 13.94 -1.40
C LEU A 170 5.05 12.94 -1.53
N GLN A 171 5.48 12.58 -2.74
CA GLN A 171 6.42 11.47 -2.96
C GLN A 171 7.71 11.62 -2.14
N ALA A 172 8.34 12.80 -2.17
CA ALA A 172 9.62 13.03 -1.51
C ALA A 172 9.54 12.88 0.02
N GLY A 173 8.42 13.24 0.63
CA GLY A 173 8.19 13.05 2.06
C GLY A 173 7.83 11.60 2.40
N LEU A 174 6.96 10.98 1.60
CA LEU A 174 6.55 9.59 1.75
C LEU A 174 7.73 8.62 1.64
N MET A 175 8.71 8.89 0.77
CA MET A 175 9.95 8.10 0.66
C MET A 175 10.76 8.03 1.96
N LYS A 176 10.62 9.04 2.84
CA LYS A 176 11.34 9.13 4.12
C LYS A 176 10.59 8.45 5.27
N THR A 177 9.32 8.09 5.07
CA THR A 177 8.54 7.40 6.10
C THR A 177 9.03 5.97 6.27
N VAL A 178 9.18 5.51 7.52
CA VAL A 178 9.75 4.18 7.83
C VAL A 178 8.86 3.04 7.32
N GLU A 179 7.57 3.31 7.18
CA GLU A 179 6.55 2.38 6.73
C GLU A 179 6.62 2.15 5.21
N LEU A 180 6.89 3.21 4.42
CA LEU A 180 6.93 3.13 2.96
C LEU A 180 8.35 3.01 2.39
N ALA A 181 9.39 3.38 3.13
CA ALA A 181 10.78 3.35 2.66
C ALA A 181 11.19 2.04 1.94
N PRO A 182 10.78 0.83 2.37
CA PRO A 182 11.15 -0.39 1.67
C PRO A 182 10.35 -0.65 0.39
N PHE A 183 9.20 0.00 0.22
CA PHE A 183 8.19 -0.37 -0.78
C PHE A 183 7.89 0.74 -1.79
N TYR A 184 8.30 1.99 -1.52
CA TYR A 184 7.98 3.13 -2.39
C TYR A 184 8.36 2.91 -3.87
N PRO A 185 9.48 2.26 -4.25
CA PRO A 185 9.81 2.15 -5.67
C PRO A 185 8.79 1.34 -6.45
N GLU A 186 8.30 0.24 -5.85
CA GLU A 186 7.30 -0.62 -6.48
C GLU A 186 5.90 0.00 -6.36
N LEU A 187 5.56 0.53 -5.18
CA LEU A 187 4.27 1.16 -4.94
C LEU A 187 4.03 2.35 -5.89
N PHE A 188 4.99 3.27 -5.99
CA PHE A 188 4.85 4.45 -6.84
C PHE A 188 4.79 4.07 -8.32
N SER A 189 5.61 3.12 -8.77
CA SER A 189 5.48 2.61 -10.15
C SER A 189 4.11 2.02 -10.45
N LEU A 190 3.49 1.30 -9.50
CA LEU A 190 2.13 0.79 -9.67
C LEU A 190 1.09 1.91 -9.72
N ILE A 191 1.26 2.95 -8.89
CA ILE A 191 0.40 4.13 -8.87
C ILE A 191 0.51 4.89 -10.21
N ASP A 192 1.72 5.22 -10.65
CA ASP A 192 1.97 5.97 -11.90
C ASP A 192 1.38 5.25 -13.13
N LEU A 193 1.44 3.91 -13.14
CA LEU A 193 0.86 3.09 -14.21
C LEU A 193 -0.67 2.99 -14.15
N ARG A 194 -1.28 3.20 -12.98
CA ARG A 194 -2.73 3.18 -12.78
C ARG A 194 -3.35 4.54 -13.00
N PHE A 195 -2.77 5.59 -12.43
CA PHE A 195 -3.31 6.93 -12.38
C PHE A 195 -2.50 7.82 -13.32
N LYS A 196 -3.05 8.04 -14.51
CA LYS A 196 -2.37 8.73 -15.60
C LYS A 196 -2.85 10.15 -15.70
N HIS A 197 -1.95 11.07 -16.01
CA HIS A 197 -2.30 12.45 -16.31
C HIS A 197 -3.09 12.54 -17.62
N TRP A 198 -3.94 13.55 -17.71
CA TRP A 198 -4.72 13.83 -18.91
C TRP A 198 -4.10 14.97 -19.71
N GLY A 199 -3.64 14.67 -20.92
CA GLY A 199 -3.26 15.70 -21.90
C GLY A 199 -4.42 15.98 -22.84
N TYR A 200 -4.78 17.25 -23.06
CA TYR A 200 -5.84 17.62 -24.00
C TYR A 200 -5.24 18.24 -25.26
N LEU A 201 -5.43 17.58 -26.40
CA LEU A 201 -5.01 18.08 -27.71
C LEU A 201 -6.07 18.98 -28.34
N ALA A 202 -7.34 18.73 -28.02
CA ALA A 202 -8.52 19.51 -28.34
C ALA A 202 -9.59 19.28 -27.26
N SER A 203 -10.70 20.04 -27.28
CA SER A 203 -11.77 19.92 -26.28
C SER A 203 -12.42 18.53 -26.20
N ASN A 204 -12.39 17.76 -27.28
CA ASN A 204 -12.93 16.41 -27.36
C ASN A 204 -11.84 15.33 -27.53
N GLN A 205 -10.56 15.69 -27.52
CA GLN A 205 -9.45 14.78 -27.74
C GLN A 205 -8.48 14.80 -26.56
N ARG A 206 -8.46 13.69 -25.83
CA ARG A 206 -7.60 13.48 -24.65
C ARG A 206 -6.62 12.34 -24.90
N ILE A 207 -5.39 12.53 -24.46
CA ILE A 207 -4.35 11.50 -24.34
C ILE A 207 -4.08 11.23 -22.86
N GLU A 208 -3.62 10.02 -22.57
CA GLU A 208 -3.18 9.64 -21.22
C GLU A 208 -1.66 9.65 -21.17
N ILE A 209 -1.10 10.33 -20.18
CA ILE A 209 0.33 10.52 -20.00
C ILE A 209 0.74 9.84 -18.69
N VAL A 210 1.75 8.98 -18.75
CA VAL A 210 2.36 8.38 -17.57
C VAL A 210 3.55 9.25 -17.17
N ILE A 211 3.52 9.79 -15.96
CA ILE A 211 4.64 10.49 -15.35
C ILE A 211 5.17 9.57 -14.24
N PHE A 212 6.43 9.15 -14.36
CA PHE A 212 7.04 8.27 -13.37
C PHE A 212 7.65 9.07 -12.22
N TRP A 213 7.57 8.50 -11.01
CA TRP A 213 8.13 9.03 -9.78
C TRP A 213 9.62 9.36 -9.87
N GLN A 214 10.05 10.35 -9.08
CA GLN A 214 11.43 10.84 -9.11
C GLN A 214 12.42 9.77 -8.60
N GLY A 215 13.27 9.27 -9.50
CA GLY A 215 14.22 8.19 -9.19
C GLY A 215 13.86 6.84 -9.83
N TYR A 216 12.77 6.77 -10.61
CA TYR A 216 12.38 5.57 -11.35
C TYR A 216 13.51 5.00 -12.22
N GLN A 217 14.25 5.86 -12.93
CA GLN A 217 15.37 5.43 -13.78
C GLN A 217 16.52 4.82 -12.96
N GLU A 218 16.84 5.41 -11.81
CA GLU A 218 17.88 4.90 -10.91
C GLU A 218 17.47 3.55 -10.31
N ALA A 219 16.20 3.40 -9.94
CA ALA A 219 15.65 2.14 -9.44
C ALA A 219 15.67 1.04 -10.51
N LEU A 220 15.34 1.36 -11.76
CA LEU A 220 15.47 0.42 -12.89
C LEU A 220 16.94 0.01 -13.12
N ALA A 221 17.86 0.97 -13.13
CA ALA A 221 19.29 0.70 -13.30
C ALA A 221 19.84 -0.15 -12.15
N LYS A 222 19.38 0.06 -10.91
CA LYS A 222 19.72 -0.80 -9.77
C LYS A 222 19.20 -2.22 -9.97
N ARG A 223 17.92 -2.40 -10.31
CA ARG A 223 17.33 -3.73 -10.57
C ARG A 223 18.04 -4.48 -11.69
N ALA A 224 18.42 -3.79 -12.76
CA ALA A 224 19.16 -4.39 -13.86
C ALA A 224 20.55 -4.89 -13.42
N ARG A 225 21.26 -4.12 -12.58
CA ARG A 225 22.54 -4.53 -11.99
C ARG A 225 22.38 -5.73 -11.06
N ASP A 226 21.39 -5.70 -10.18
CA ASP A 226 21.13 -6.78 -9.22
C ASP A 226 20.77 -8.09 -9.95
N ALA A 227 19.96 -8.00 -11.02
CA ALA A 227 19.61 -9.15 -11.85
C ALA A 227 20.83 -9.71 -12.62
N ALA A 228 21.70 -8.84 -13.16
CA ALA A 228 22.92 -9.26 -13.82
C ALA A 228 23.89 -9.95 -12.84
N ALA A 229 24.01 -9.44 -11.61
CA ALA A 229 24.82 -10.06 -10.56
C ALA A 229 24.27 -11.45 -10.17
N ALA A 230 22.96 -11.57 -9.95
CA ALA A 230 22.33 -12.85 -9.63
C ALA A 230 22.46 -13.88 -10.76
N ALA A 231 22.33 -13.44 -12.02
CA ALA A 231 22.55 -14.31 -13.19
C ALA A 231 24.01 -14.77 -13.29
N HIS A 232 24.98 -13.89 -12.97
CA HIS A 232 26.39 -14.26 -12.92
C HIS A 232 26.68 -15.27 -11.80
N GLU A 233 26.14 -15.07 -10.60
CA GLU A 233 26.28 -16.00 -9.47
C GLU A 233 25.71 -17.38 -9.79
N ALA A 234 24.53 -17.44 -10.40
CA ALA A 234 23.90 -18.70 -10.83
C ALA A 234 24.71 -19.46 -11.89
N LEU A 235 25.46 -18.75 -12.75
CA LEU A 235 26.37 -19.35 -13.73
C LEU A 235 27.71 -19.80 -13.12
N VAL A 236 28.13 -19.21 -11.99
CA VAL A 236 29.39 -19.50 -11.30
C VAL A 236 29.24 -20.56 -10.21
N THR A 237 28.02 -21.05 -9.92
CA THR A 237 27.79 -22.29 -9.17
C THR A 237 27.57 -23.50 -10.09
N PRO A 238 28.63 -24.18 -10.60
CA PRO A 238 28.51 -25.50 -11.21
C PRO A 238 28.59 -26.61 -10.14
N ASP A 239 27.64 -27.54 -10.21
CA ASP A 239 27.71 -28.94 -9.78
C ASP A 239 28.73 -29.30 -8.69
N GLY A 240 28.33 -29.15 -7.43
CA GLY A 240 28.93 -29.89 -6.33
C GLY A 240 28.31 -31.28 -6.23
N PHE A 241 28.71 -32.23 -7.08
CA PHE A 241 28.81 -33.68 -6.81
C PHE A 241 29.33 -34.39 -8.07
N LEU A 242 30.64 -34.48 -8.23
CA LEU A 242 31.25 -35.62 -8.90
C LEU A 242 31.16 -36.78 -7.91
N THR A 243 30.21 -37.69 -8.12
CA THR A 243 30.30 -39.01 -7.50
C THR A 243 31.48 -39.71 -8.16
N ASP A 244 32.54 -39.94 -7.37
CA ASP A 244 33.61 -40.87 -7.73
C ASP A 244 32.98 -42.20 -8.14
N GLY A 245 33.05 -42.51 -9.42
CA GLY A 245 32.75 -43.83 -9.93
C GLY A 245 33.98 -44.71 -9.67
N ASP A 246 33.88 -45.59 -8.69
CA ASP A 246 34.76 -46.77 -8.57
C ASP A 246 34.56 -47.67 -9.80
N PRO A 247 35.63 -48.07 -10.51
CA PRO A 247 35.62 -49.27 -11.30
C PRO A 247 36.40 -50.37 -10.58
N SER A 248 35.65 -51.38 -10.12
CA SER A 248 35.92 -52.84 -10.11
C SER A 248 37.37 -53.32 -9.96
#